data_AF-A0A3N5B8K8-F1
#
_entry.id   AF-A0A3N5B8K8-F1
#
_cell.length_a   1.000
_cell.length_b   1.000
_cell.length_c   1.000
_cell.angle_alpha   90.00
_cell.angle_beta   90.00
_cell.angle_gamma   90.00
#
_symmetry.space_group_name_H-M   'P 1'
#
loop_
_entity.id
_entity.type
_entity.pdbx_description
1 polymer ?
#
loop_
_entity_poly.entity_id
_entity_poly.type
_entity_poly.pdbx_seq_one_letter_code
_entity_poly.pdbx_strand_id
1 'polypeptide(L)' 'MFRHKPVWVNIDVPTKCYTLHRECSYTNRMCETPYKGVGKLKRDGGWIRFRNEDIALKRQQEEYEQYELIIHCK' A
#
# COMPACT_ATOMS: atom_id res chain seq x y z
N MET A 1 -9.42 10.00 -20.10
CA MET A 1 -10.10 9.53 -18.88
C MET A 1 -9.05 9.16 -17.85
N PHE A 2 -8.68 10.09 -16.97
CA PHE A 2 -7.73 9.80 -15.91
C PHE A 2 -8.42 8.94 -14.85
N ARG A 3 -7.92 7.71 -14.67
CA ARG A 3 -8.44 6.75 -13.69
C ARG A 3 -8.04 7.19 -12.28
N HIS A 4 -8.71 8.21 -11.75
CA HIS A 4 -8.56 8.69 -10.38
C HIS A 4 -9.26 7.77 -9.37
N LYS A 5 -9.03 6.46 -9.47
CA LYS A 5 -9.61 5.52 -8.50
C LYS A 5 -8.66 5.41 -7.29
N PRO A 6 -9.19 5.50 -6.06
CA PRO A 6 -8.39 5.23 -4.87
C PRO A 6 -7.75 3.84 -4.93
N VAL A 7 -6.54 3.75 -4.37
CA VAL A 7 -5.79 2.49 -4.23
C VAL A 7 -5.39 2.30 -2.78
N TRP A 8 -5.14 1.05 -2.42
CA TRP A 8 -4.57 0.68 -1.14
C TRP A 8 -3.15 0.17 -1.36
N VAL A 9 -2.26 0.49 -0.43
CA VAL A 9 -0.90 -0.04 -0.41
C VAL A 9 -0.69 -0.76 0.89
N ASN A 10 -0.23 -2.01 0.82
CA ASN A 10 0.33 -2.72 1.95
C ASN A 10 1.85 -2.47 1.99
N ILE A 11 2.29 -1.67 2.95
CA ILE A 11 3.71 -1.44 3.23
C ILE A 11 4.14 -2.47 4.26
N ASP A 12 5.07 -3.34 3.88
CA ASP A 12 5.61 -4.40 4.72
C ASP A 12 7.07 -4.10 5.06
N VAL A 13 7.32 -3.66 6.29
CA VAL A 13 8.66 -3.21 6.71
C VAL A 13 9.64 -4.39 6.84
N PRO A 14 9.29 -5.52 7.49
CA PRO A 14 10.19 -6.69 7.58
C PRO A 14 10.66 -7.24 6.24
N THR A 15 9.77 -7.33 5.24
CA THR A 15 10.11 -7.89 3.92
C THR A 15 10.50 -6.82 2.90
N LYS A 16 10.45 -5.53 3.28
CA LYS A 16 10.65 -4.38 2.37
C LYS A 16 9.78 -4.46 1.11
N CYS A 17 8.51 -4.83 1.27
CA CYS A 17 7.56 -4.89 0.15
C CYS A 17 6.63 -3.68 0.16
N TYR A 18 6.41 -3.10 -1.01
CA TYR A 18 5.44 -2.04 -1.26
C TYR A 18 4.39 -2.59 -2.24
N THR A 19 3.32 -3.21 -1.70
CA THR A 19 2.33 -3.89 -2.54
C THR A 19 1.14 -2.99 -2.82
N LEU A 20 0.94 -2.65 -4.09
CA LEU A 20 -0.18 -1.85 -4.55
C LEU A 20 -1.39 -2.74 -4.90
N HIS A 21 -2.53 -2.38 -4.34
CA HIS A 21 -3.81 -3.02 -4.54
C HIS A 21 -4.85 -2.02 -5.07
N ARG A 22 -5.50 -2.40 -6.18
CA ARG A 22 -6.85 -1.90 -6.47
C ARG A 22 -7.84 -2.63 -5.55
N GLU A 23 -9.08 -2.13 -5.41
CA GLU A 23 -10.13 -2.81 -4.65
C GLU A 23 -10.18 -4.30 -5.02
N CYS A 24 -9.88 -5.17 -4.05
CA CYS A 24 -9.78 -6.61 -4.23
C CYS A 24 -10.09 -7.34 -2.91
N SER A 25 -10.07 -8.68 -2.95
CA SER A 25 -10.34 -9.52 -1.77
C SER A 25 -9.41 -9.23 -0.58
N TYR A 26 -8.16 -8.83 -0.83
CA TYR A 26 -7.20 -8.47 0.22
C TYR A 26 -7.59 -7.18 0.93
N THR A 27 -7.99 -6.15 0.19
CA THR A 27 -8.42 -4.87 0.78
C THR A 27 -9.71 -5.02 1.58
N ASN A 28 -10.55 -6.01 1.26
CA ASN A 28 -11.78 -6.31 2.02
C ASN A 28 -11.51 -7.05 3.33
N ARG A 29 -10.31 -7.63 3.49
CA ARG A 29 -9.91 -8.44 4.66
C ARG A 29 -8.85 -7.76 5.51
N MET A 30 -8.38 -6.57 5.14
CA MET A 30 -7.39 -5.84 5.93
C MET A 30 -7.97 -5.50 7.31
N CYS A 31 -7.14 -5.65 8.34
CA CYS A 31 -7.52 -5.36 9.72
C CYS A 31 -6.33 -4.78 10.48
N GLU A 32 -6.63 -4.01 11.52
CA GLU A 32 -5.65 -3.56 12.50
C GLU A 32 -5.12 -4.76 13.29
N THR A 33 -3.80 -4.84 13.42
CA THR A 33 -3.12 -5.83 14.27
C THR A 33 -2.19 -5.10 15.24
N PRO A 34 -1.64 -5.75 16.28
CA PRO A 34 -0.65 -5.11 17.15
C PRO A 34 0.56 -4.53 16.40
N TYR A 35 0.90 -5.07 15.22
CA TYR A 35 2.13 -4.73 14.50
C TYR A 35 1.94 -4.08 13.13
N LYS A 36 0.77 -4.24 12.50
CA LYS A 36 0.38 -3.59 11.25
C LYS A 36 -0.89 -2.76 11.40
N GLY A 37 -0.86 -1.52 10.95
CA GLY A 37 -2.01 -0.60 11.03
C GLY A 37 -2.86 -0.56 9.77
N VAL A 38 -4.04 0.06 9.86
CA VAL A 38 -4.91 0.42 8.73
C VAL A 38 -5.15 1.93 8.79
N GLY A 39 -4.79 2.65 7.73
CA GLY A 39 -4.77 4.11 7.68
C GLY A 39 -3.55 4.75 8.37
N LYS A 40 -2.71 3.95 9.02
CA LYS A 40 -1.46 4.36 9.67
C LYS A 40 -0.45 3.22 9.64
N LEU A 41 0.83 3.56 9.76
CA LEU A 41 1.89 2.57 9.90
C LEU A 41 2.12 2.25 11.38
N LYS A 42 2.46 0.99 11.65
CA LYS A 42 2.97 0.48 12.93
C LYS A 42 4.36 -0.13 12.70
N ARG A 43 4.89 -0.82 13.70
CA ARG A 43 6.24 -1.42 13.69
C ARG A 43 6.53 -2.22 12.43
N ASP A 44 5.58 -3.05 11.98
CA ASP A 44 5.77 -3.95 10.85
C ASP A 44 5.12 -3.39 9.56
N GLY A 45 4.69 -2.13 9.58
CA GLY A 45 4.06 -1.42 8.46
C GLY A 45 2.53 -1.33 8.57
N GLY A 46 1.82 -1.43 7.44
CA GLY A 46 0.37 -1.28 7.41
C GLY A 46 -0.23 -0.96 6.05
N TRP A 47 -1.56 -0.80 6.06
CA TRP A 47 -2.39 -0.50 4.89
C TRP A 47 -2.65 0.99 4.77
N ILE A 48 -2.15 1.64 3.73
CA ILE A 48 -2.33 3.08 3.45
C ILE A 48 -3.22 3.27 2.23
N ARG A 49 -4.21 4.16 2.33
CA ARG A 49 -5.07 4.53 1.20
C ARG A 49 -4.51 5.77 0.50
N PHE A 50 -4.38 5.68 -0.82
CA PHE A 50 -4.02 6.81 -1.67
C PHE A 50 -5.18 7.18 -2.60
N ARG A 51 -5.24 8.46 -3.00
CA ARG A 51 -6.30 8.94 -3.91
C ARG A 51 -6.21 8.35 -5.31
N ASN A 52 -5.01 7.94 -5.75
CA ASN A 52 -4.76 7.31 -7.03
C ASN A 52 -3.40 6.56 -7.02
N GLU A 53 -3.19 5.77 -8.09
CA GLU A 53 -1.97 4.99 -8.32
C GLU A 53 -0.73 5.89 -8.42
N ASP A 54 -0.81 7.01 -9.14
CA ASP A 54 0.33 7.92 -9.37
C ASP A 54 0.96 8.43 -8.06
N ILE A 55 0.13 8.78 -7.06
CA ILE A 55 0.66 9.22 -5.76
C ILE A 55 1.27 8.09 -4.97
N ALA A 56 0.67 6.90 -5.02
CA ALA A 56 1.25 5.74 -4.35
C ALA A 56 2.65 5.45 -4.92
N LEU A 57 2.80 5.49 -6.25
CA LEU A 57 4.09 5.30 -6.92
C LEU A 57 5.08 6.41 -6.58
N LYS A 58 4.64 7.68 -6.59
CA LYS A 58 5.50 8.80 -6.19
C LYS A 58 5.99 8.66 -4.75
N ARG A 59 5.11 8.28 -3.82
CA ARG A 59 5.47 8.02 -2.42
C ARG A 59 6.47 6.87 -2.29
N GLN A 60 6.31 5.82 -3.09
CA GLN A 60 7.28 4.71 -3.10
C GLN A 60 8.66 5.21 -3.53
N GLN A 61 8.75 6.00 -4.60
CA GLN A 61 10.03 6.56 -5.05
C GLN A 61 10.67 7.51 -4.02
N GLU A 62 9.88 8.33 -3.32
CA GLU A 62 10.41 9.31 -2.38
C GLU A 62 10.84 8.72 -1.03
N GLU A 63 10.13 7.70 -0.52
CA GLU A 63 10.31 7.22 0.86
C GLU A 63 10.67 5.73 0.95
N TYR A 64 10.38 4.95 -0.09
CA TYR A 64 10.50 3.49 -0.10
C TYR A 64 11.20 3.00 -1.37
N GLU A 65 12.13 3.77 -1.93
CA GLU A 65 12.82 3.47 -3.20
C GLU A 65 13.46 2.07 -3.18
N GLN A 66 14.01 1.70 -2.03
CA GLN A 66 14.62 0.41 -1.73
C GLN A 66 13.63 -0.76 -1.52
N TYR A 67 12.31 -0.50 -1.51
CA TYR A 67 11.29 -1.53 -1.33
C TYR A 67 10.87 -2.09 -2.69
N GLU A 68 10.61 -3.39 -2.74
CA GLU A 68 10.09 -4.03 -3.94
C GLU A 68 8.65 -3.57 -4.20
N LEU A 69 8.43 -2.94 -5.36
CA LEU A 69 7.10 -2.56 -5.81
C LEU A 69 6.38 -3.77 -6.44
N ILE A 70 5.28 -4.18 -5.83
CA ILE A 70 4.45 -5.30 -6.31
C ILE A 70 3.08 -4.76 -6.69
N ILE A 71 2.69 -4.89 -7.97
CA ILE A 71 1.33 -4.56 -8.42
C ILE A 71 0.50 -5.84 -8.37
N HIS A 72 -0.29 -6.01 -7.31
CA HIS A 72 -1.04 -7.24 -7.08
C HIS A 72 -2.25 -7.37 -8.01
N CYS A 73 -2.97 -6.27 -8.26
CA CYS A 73 -4.21 -6.28 -9.05
C CYS A 73 -3.92 -5.80 -10.47
N LYS A 74 -3.97 -6.70 -11.46
CA LYS A 74 -3.87 -6.37 -12.89
C LYS A 74 -5.20 -5.82 -13.42
#